data_AF-A0A0F9E7F7-F1
#
_entry.id   AF-A0A0F9E7F7-F1
#
_cell.length_a   1.000
_cell.length_b   1.000
_cell.length_c   1.000
_cell.angle_alpha   90.00
_cell.angle_beta   90.00
_cell.angle_gamma   90.00
#
_symmetry.space_group_name_H-M   'P 1'
#
loop_
_entity.id
_entity.type
_entity.pdbx_description
1 polymer ?
#
loop_
_entity_poly.entity_id
_entity_poly.type
_entity_poly.pdbx_seq_one_letter_code
_entity_poly.pdbx_strand_id
1 'polypeptide(L)' 'VVVDRLPKTRSGKILRATIVKIADGEDFKPPATIDDPAILDEIREALKGIGYPQS' A
#
# COMPACT_ATOMS: atom_id res chain seq x y z
N VAL A 1 -6.09 -11.23 -1.50
CA VAL A 1 -4.69 -11.69 -1.49
C VAL A 1 -4.17 -11.66 -0.05
N VAL A 2 -3.33 -12.62 0.33
CA VAL A 2 -2.65 -12.62 1.64
C VAL A 2 -1.30 -11.92 1.46
N VAL A 3 -0.91 -11.08 2.43
CA VAL A 3 0.37 -10.35 2.43
C VAL A 3 1.04 -10.52 3.79
N ASP A 4 2.38 -10.52 3.83
CA ASP A 4 3.16 -10.75 5.05
C ASP A 4 2.99 -9.62 6.07
N ARG A 5 2.79 -8.39 5.59
CA ARG A 5 2.65 -7.19 6.43
C ARG A 5 1.84 -6.09 5.74
N LEU A 6 1.20 -5.25 6.56
CA LEU A 6 0.47 -4.07 6.10
C LEU A 6 1.30 -2.81 6.30
N PRO A 7 1.22 -1.82 5.40
CA PRO A 7 1.93 -0.56 5.53
C PRO A 7 1.39 0.22 6.72
N LYS A 8 2.28 0.64 7.62
CA LYS A 8 1.92 1.30 8.87
C LYS A 8 2.73 2.57 9.07
N THR A 9 2.23 3.45 9.94
CA THR A 9 3.06 4.51 10.49
C THR A 9 3.99 3.95 11.57
N ARG A 10 5.01 4.71 11.98
CA ARG A 10 5.87 4.40 13.14
C ARG A 10 5.11 4.21 14.45
N SER A 11 3.87 4.69 14.54
CA SER A 11 2.96 4.47 15.67
C SER A 11 2.02 3.27 15.49
N GLY A 12 2.18 2.49 14.41
CA GLY A 12 1.41 1.28 14.14
C GLY A 12 0.07 1.50 13.43
N LYS A 13 -0.29 2.74 13.05
CA LYS A 13 -1.55 2.99 12.32
C LYS A 13 -1.44 2.49 10.88
N ILE A 14 -2.39 1.67 10.45
CA ILE A 14 -2.43 1.13 9.08
C ILE A 14 -2.78 2.25 8.08
N LEU A 15 -2.01 2.35 7.00
CA LEU A 15 -2.18 3.32 5.92
C LEU A 15 -3.26 2.90 4.90
N ARG A 16 -4.48 2.63 5.38
CA ARG A 16 -5.58 2.13 4.53
C ARG A 16 -5.89 3.04 3.33
N ALA A 17 -5.89 4.35 3.52
CA ALA A 17 -6.13 5.31 2.43
C ALA A 17 -5.07 5.21 1.33
N THR A 18 -3.81 4.96 1.70
CA THR A 18 -2.73 4.74 0.73
C THR A 18 -2.92 3.43 -0.04
N ILE A 19 -3.37 2.37 0.64
CA ILE A 19 -3.68 1.08 -0.02
C ILE A 19 -4.78 1.26 -1.08
N VAL A 20 -5.84 2.03 -0.76
CA VAL A 20 -6.92 2.35 -1.72
C VAL A 20 -6.37 3.05 -2.95
N LYS A 21 -5.55 4.11 -2.77
CA LYS A 21 -4.94 4.83 -3.89
C LYS A 21 -4.05 3.96 -4.77
N ILE A 22 -3.29 3.03 -4.16
CA ILE A 22 -2.49 2.06 -4.92
C ILE A 22 -3.41 1.14 -5.75
N ALA A 23 -4.51 0.66 -5.16
CA ALA A 23 -5.48 -0.18 -5.84
C ALA A 23 -6.19 0.56 -6.98
N ASP A 24 -6.47 1.85 -6.81
CA ASP A 24 -7.12 2.68 -7.83
C ASP A 24 -6.14 3.20 -8.91
N GLY A 25 -4.83 2.97 -8.72
CA GLY A 25 -3.79 3.49 -9.63
C GLY A 25 -3.61 5.00 -9.54
N GLU A 26 -4.07 5.62 -8.46
CA GLU A 26 -3.98 7.06 -8.23
C GLU A 26 -2.57 7.47 -7.76
N ASP A 27 -2.17 8.69 -8.12
CA ASP A 27 -0.98 9.31 -7.54
C ASP A 27 -1.15 9.56 -6.05
N PHE A 28 -0.14 9.19 -5.27
CA PHE A 28 -0.10 9.46 -3.85
C PHE A 28 1.32 9.79 -3.38
N LYS A 29 1.42 10.53 -2.28
CA LYS A 29 2.67 10.75 -1.58
C LYS A 29 2.68 9.91 -0.31
N PRO A 30 3.69 9.05 -0.10
CA PRO A 30 3.79 8.30 1.15
C PRO A 30 3.98 9.29 2.32
N PRO A 31 3.33 9.04 3.47
CA PRO A 31 3.49 9.90 4.64
C PRO A 31 4.93 9.77 5.18
N ALA A 32 5.52 10.87 5.61
CA ALA A 32 6.87 10.88 6.21
C ALA A 32 6.99 10.00 7.47
N THR A 33 5.86 9.67 8.08
CA THR A 33 5.76 8.83 9.29
C THR A 33 5.58 7.34 8.98
N ILE A 34 5.68 6.91 7.72
CA ILE A 34 5.70 5.49 7.36
C ILE A 34 6.86 4.76 8.07
N ASP A 35 6.65 3.51 8.43
CA ASP A 35 7.66 2.66 9.05
C ASP A 35 8.68 2.16 8.01
N ASP A 36 8.20 1.56 6.93
CA ASP A 36 8.98 0.98 5.85
C ASP A 36 8.31 1.29 4.50
N PRO A 37 8.89 2.20 3.68
CA PRO A 37 8.37 2.53 2.36
C PRO A 37 8.28 1.34 1.40
N ALA A 38 9.14 0.33 1.54
CA ALA A 38 9.19 -0.82 0.63
C ALA A 38 7.89 -1.65 0.67
N ILE A 39 7.16 -1.61 1.80
CA ILE A 39 5.87 -2.30 1.94
C ILE A 39 4.86 -1.79 0.90
N LEU A 40 4.94 -0.53 0.48
CA LEU A 40 4.01 0.01 -0.51
C LEU A 40 4.19 -0.65 -1.88
N ASP A 41 5.43 -1.01 -2.23
CA ASP A 41 5.72 -1.75 -3.46
C ASP A 41 5.28 -3.21 -3.33
N GLU A 42 5.49 -3.85 -2.17
CA GLU A 42 4.96 -5.21 -1.87
C GLU A 42 3.43 -5.26 -2.04
N ILE A 43 2.71 -4.27 -1.48
CA ILE A 43 1.26 -4.16 -1.63
C ILE A 43 0.88 -3.93 -3.10
N ARG A 44 1.63 -3.12 -3.85
CA ARG A 44 1.37 -2.91 -5.28
C ARG A 44 1.49 -4.23 -6.06
N GLU A 45 2.53 -5.02 -5.81
CA GLU A 45 2.70 -6.31 -6.48
C GLU A 45 1.61 -7.32 -6.09
N ALA A 46 1.22 -7.35 -4.81
CA ALA A 46 0.12 -8.20 -4.34
C ALA A 46 -1.23 -7.82 -5.00
N LEU A 47 -1.49 -6.51 -5.17
CA LEU A 47 -2.69 -5.99 -5.83
C LEU A 47 -2.71 -6.30 -7.34
N LYS A 48 -1.56 -6.20 -8.02
CA LYS A 48 -1.43 -6.63 -9.43
C LYS A 48 -1.81 -8.10 -9.60
N GLY A 49 -1.40 -8.97 -8.69
CA GLY A 49 -1.73 -10.40 -8.70
C GLY A 49 -3.24 -10.71 -8.63
N ILE A 50 -4.06 -9.75 -8.22
CA ILE A 50 -5.53 -9.89 -8.16
C ILE A 50 -6.29 -8.93 -9.08
N GLY A 51 -5.59 -8.32 -10.06
CA GLY A 51 -6.21 -7.52 -11.11
C GLY A 51 -6.41 -6.03 -10.80
N TYR A 52 -5.68 -5.48 -9.83
CA TYR A 52 -5.64 -4.04 -9.55
C TYR A 52 -4.32 -3.40 -10.03
N PRO A 53 -4.34 -2.15 -10.53
CA PRO A 53 -5.54 -1.34 -10.78
C PRO A 53 -6.37 -1.90 -11.94
N GLN A 54 -7.70 -1.82 -11.82
CA GLN A 54 -8.59 -2.22 -12.90
C GLN A 54 -8.38 -1.27 -14.08
N SER A 55 -7.72 -1.79 -15.12
CA SER A 55 -7.52 -1.13 -16.41
C SER A 55 -8.53 -1.63 -17.42
#